data_AF-A0A5S4W636-F1
#
_entry.id   AF-A0A5S4W636-F1
#
_cell.length_a   1.000
_cell.length_b   1.000
_cell.length_c   1.000
_cell.angle_alpha   90.00
_cell.angle_beta   90.00
_cell.angle_gamma   90.00
#
_symmetry.space_group_name_H-M   'P 1'
#
loop_
_entity.id
_entity.type
_entity.pdbx_description
1 polymer ?
#
loop_
_entity_poly.entity_id
_entity_poly.type
_entity_poly.pdbx_seq_one_letter_code
_entity_poly.pdbx_strand_id
1 'polypeptide(L)' 'MGKVVFLYRSLAYRNAAADMLRKARKLPRGAERSAARRYATALRDLARTEAWLEGRVADEPRPMLRLKVAASR' A
#
# COMPACT_ATOMS: atom_id res chain seq x y z
N MET A 1 5.94 -10.54 -12.93
CA MET A 1 5.54 -9.14 -12.66
C MET A 1 4.66 -8.95 -11.41
N GLY A 2 4.69 -9.85 -10.39
CA GLY A 2 3.85 -9.66 -9.19
C GLY A 2 4.38 -8.62 -8.19
N LYS A 3 5.64 -8.75 -7.75
CA LYS A 3 6.20 -7.94 -6.62
C LYS A 3 6.12 -6.41 -6.83
N VAL A 4 6.20 -5.95 -8.09
CA VAL A 4 6.22 -4.50 -8.42
C VAL A 4 4.83 -3.87 -8.30
N VAL A 5 3.77 -4.60 -8.64
CA VAL A 5 2.39 -4.10 -8.56
C VAL A 5 1.94 -3.97 -7.09
N PHE A 6 2.42 -4.85 -6.21
CA PHE A 6 2.03 -4.85 -4.79
C PHE A 6 2.68 -3.71 -4.00
N LEU A 7 3.98 -3.44 -4.20
CA LEU A 7 4.65 -2.26 -3.61
C LEU A 7 3.98 -0.94 -4.00
N TYR A 8 3.42 -0.86 -5.22
CA TYR A 8 2.72 0.33 -5.68
C TYR A 8 1.42 0.59 -4.90
N ARG A 9 0.70 -0.46 -4.51
CA ARG A 9 -0.59 -0.35 -3.83
C ARG A 9 -0.43 0.11 -2.37
N SER A 10 0.48 -0.51 -1.63
CA SER A 10 0.80 -0.06 -0.26
C SER A 10 1.48 1.32 -0.24
N LEU A 11 2.19 1.71 -1.31
CA LEU A 11 2.73 3.06 -1.48
C LEU A 11 1.63 4.09 -1.75
N ALA A 12 0.62 3.76 -2.57
CA ALA A 12 -0.49 4.65 -2.87
C ALA A 12 -1.27 5.03 -1.60
N TYR A 13 -1.56 4.07 -0.71
CA TYR A 13 -2.23 4.35 0.55
C TYR A 13 -1.38 5.21 1.51
N ARG A 14 -0.05 4.99 1.55
CA ARG A 14 0.87 5.84 2.32
C ARG A 14 0.89 7.29 1.81
N ASN A 15 0.94 7.48 0.49
CA ASN A 15 0.90 8.80 -0.13
C ASN A 15 -0.45 9.49 0.12
N ALA A 16 -1.56 8.78 -0.05
CA ALA A 16 -2.90 9.30 0.23
C ALA A 16 -3.06 9.71 1.70
N ALA A 17 -2.53 8.92 2.64
CA ALA A 17 -2.51 9.27 4.06
C ALA A 17 -1.70 10.55 4.33
N ALA A 18 -0.52 10.69 3.71
CA ALA A 18 0.31 11.88 3.84
C ALA A 18 -0.41 13.13 3.32
N ASP A 19 -1.10 13.03 2.18
CA ASP A 19 -1.90 14.11 1.62
C ASP A 19 -3.08 14.48 2.50
N MET A 20 -3.78 13.49 3.05
CA MET A 20 -4.87 13.74 3.99
C MET A 20 -4.37 14.46 5.24
N LEU A 21 -3.19 14.11 5.76
CA LEU A 21 -2.56 14.82 6.88
C LEU A 21 -2.11 16.24 6.52
N ARG A 22 -1.68 16.48 5.27
CA ARG A 22 -1.36 17.82 4.77
C ARG A 22 -2.62 18.68 4.69
N LYS A 23 -3.71 18.14 4.14
CA LYS A 23 -5.03 18.81 4.10
C LYS A 23 -5.55 19.09 5.51
N ALA A 24 -5.46 18.12 6.42
CA ALA A 24 -5.86 18.28 7.82
C ALA A 24 -5.04 19.32 8.60
N ARG A 25 -3.82 19.64 8.18
CA ARG A 25 -3.01 20.71 8.79
C ARG A 25 -3.50 22.11 8.41
N LYS A 26 -4.12 22.26 7.24
CA LYS A 26 -4.70 23.53 6.77
C LYS A 26 -6.07 23.82 7.38
N LEU A 27 -6.74 22.81 7.94
CA LEU A 27 -8.04 22.95 8.58
C LEU A 27 -7.92 23.54 10.00
N PRO A 28 -8.89 24.37 10.43
CA PRO A 28 -8.97 24.86 11.80
C PRO A 28 -9.16 23.69 12.78
N ARG A 29 -8.88 23.92 14.06
CA ARG A 29 -9.15 22.92 15.11
C ARG A 29 -10.65 22.67 15.19
N GLY A 30 -11.07 21.41 15.01
CA GLY A 30 -12.48 21.04 15.00
C GLY A 30 -12.70 19.59 14.60
N ALA A 31 -13.97 19.19 14.54
CA ALA A 31 -14.39 17.82 14.22
C ALA A 31 -13.87 17.35 12.85
N GLU A 32 -13.85 18.23 11.85
CA GLU A 32 -13.37 17.94 10.49
C GLU A 32 -11.88 17.57 10.47
N ARG A 33 -11.05 18.31 11.23
CA ARG A 33 -9.62 18.01 11.37
C ARG A 33 -9.39 16.67 12.05
N SER A 34 -10.19 16.35 13.06
CA SER A 34 -10.15 15.07 13.76
C SER A 34 -10.60 13.92 12.84
N ALA A 35 -11.64 14.11 12.03
CA ALA A 35 -12.09 13.14 11.03
C ALA A 35 -11.01 12.90 9.98
N ALA A 36 -10.42 13.95 9.41
CA ALA A 36 -9.34 13.83 8.42
C ALA A 36 -8.12 13.09 8.99
N ARG A 37 -7.78 13.30 10.26
CA ARG A 37 -6.73 12.53 10.97
C ARG A 37 -7.11 11.06 11.13
N ARG A 38 -8.35 10.75 11.53
CA ARG A 38 -8.84 9.37 11.64
C ARG A 38 -8.78 8.64 10.30
N TYR A 39 -9.21 9.30 9.21
CA TYR A 39 -9.09 8.76 7.86
C TYR A 39 -7.64 8.50 7.47
N ALA A 40 -6.72 9.43 7.77
CA ALA A 40 -5.30 9.23 7.50
C ALA A 40 -4.71 8.05 8.29
N THR A 41 -5.11 7.85 9.54
CA THR A 41 -4.69 6.69 10.35
C THR A 41 -5.20 5.39 9.73
N ALA A 42 -6.47 5.33 9.34
CA ALA A 42 -7.05 4.15 8.69
C ALA A 42 -6.31 3.78 7.39
N LEU A 43 -5.92 4.78 6.59
CA LEU A 43 -5.10 4.55 5.38
C LEU A 43 -3.70 4.01 5.69
N ARG A 44 -3.08 4.43 6.81
CA ARG A 44 -1.78 3.89 7.25
C ARG A 44 -1.90 2.46 7.74
N ASP A 45 -2.97 2.15 8.46
CA ASP A 45 -3.24 0.80 8.94
C ASP A 45 -3.52 -0.14 7.77
N LEU A 46 -4.27 0.31 6.76
CA LEU A 46 -4.51 -0.45 5.53
C LEU A 46 -3.21 -0.66 4.73
N ALA A 47 -2.35 0.35 4.63
CA ALA A 47 -1.03 0.17 4.01
C ALA A 47 -0.14 -0.82 4.78
N ARG A 48 -0.26 -0.88 6.11
CA ARG A 48 0.47 -1.82 6.96
C ARG A 48 -0.06 -3.23 6.83
N THR A 49 -1.38 -3.43 6.78
CA THR A 49 -1.98 -4.75 6.56
C THR A 49 -1.64 -5.26 5.17
N GLU A 50 -1.69 -4.42 4.14
CA GLU A 50 -1.23 -4.80 2.80
C GLU A 50 0.26 -5.16 2.80
N ALA A 51 1.13 -4.35 3.40
CA ALA A 51 2.56 -4.67 3.51
C ALA A 51 2.84 -5.95 4.33
N TRP A 52 2.03 -6.23 5.35
CA TRP A 52 2.14 -7.45 6.14
C TRP A 52 1.68 -8.70 5.35
N LEU A 53 0.59 -8.59 4.60
CA LEU A 53 0.17 -9.63 3.66
C LEU A 53 1.22 -9.82 2.55
N GLU A 54 1.84 -8.75 2.07
CA GLU A 54 2.95 -8.79 1.11
C GLU A 54 4.17 -9.56 1.65
N GLY A 55 4.52 -9.36 2.93
CA GLY A 55 5.59 -10.11 3.60
C GLY A 55 5.31 -11.61 3.70
N ARG A 56 4.05 -11.97 4.02
CA ARG A 56 3.61 -13.38 4.08
C ARG A 56 3.56 -14.05 2.70
N VAL A 57 3.11 -13.34 1.66
CA VAL A 57 3.09 -13.82 0.27
C VAL A 57 4.51 -13.93 -0.33
N ALA A 58 5.48 -13.20 0.22
CA ALA A 58 6.89 -13.33 -0.15
C ALA A 58 7.56 -14.57 0.48
N ASP A 59 7.14 -14.95 1.69
CA ASP A 59 7.58 -16.17 2.41
C ASP A 59 6.88 -17.45 1.93
N GLU A 60 5.75 -17.32 1.23
CA GLU A 60 5.10 -18.46 0.61
C GLU A 60 5.95 -18.96 -0.57
N PRO A 61 6.38 -20.24 -0.59
CA PRO A 61 7.20 -20.77 -1.66
C PRO A 61 6.39 -20.71 -2.95
N ARG A 62 6.71 -19.72 -3.80
CA ARG A 62 6.10 -19.61 -5.12
C ARG A 62 6.33 -20.91 -5.87
N PRO A 63 5.29 -21.59 -6.40
CA PRO A 63 5.53 -22.55 -7.45
C PRO A 63 6.14 -21.76 -8.61
N MET A 64 7.43 -21.98 -8.86
CA MET A 64 8.13 -21.42 -10.01
C MET A 64 7.39 -21.93 -11.24
N LEU A 65 6.53 -21.10 -11.82
CA LEU A 65 6.01 -21.33 -13.17
C LEU A 65 7.24 -21.35 -14.09
N ARG A 66 7.68 -22.57 -14.43
CA ARG A 66 8.67 -22.85 -15.47
C ARG A 66 8.15 -22.27 -16.77
N LEU A 67 8.50 -21.02 -17.05
CA LEU A 67 8.48 -20.48 -18.40
C LEU A 67 9.61 -21.19 -19.16
N LYS A 68 9.27 -22.31 -19.80
CA LYS A 68 10.08 -22.88 -20.89
C LYS A 68 10.03 -21.86 -22.02
N VAL A 69 11.04 -21.01 -22.11
CA VAL A 69 11.30 -20.23 -23.32
C VAL A 69 11.79 -21.25 -24.36
N ALA A 70 10.93 -21.57 -25.33
CA ALA A 70 11.36 -22.27 -26.52
C ALA A 70 12.24 -21.33 -27.34
N ALA A 71 13.52 -21.69 -27.48
CA ALA A 71 14.41 -21.05 -28.44
C ALA A 71 13.91 -21.39 -29.85
N SER A 72 13.49 -20.37 -30.61
CA SER A 72 13.35 -20.48 -32.06
C SER A 72 14.65 -20.01 -32.70
N ARG A 73 15.05 -20.76 -33.73
CA ARG A 73 16.23 -20.60 -34.58
C ARG A 73 16.30 -19.23 -35.26
#